data_AF-A0A4Y7U6Y2-F1
#
_entry.id   AF-A0A4Y7U6Y2-F1
#
_cell.length_a   1.000
_cell.length_b   1.000
_cell.length_c   1.000
_cell.angle_alpha   90.00
_cell.angle_beta   90.00
_cell.angle_gamma   90.00
#
_symmetry.space_group_name_H-M   'P 1'
#
loop_
_entity.id
_entity.type
_entity.pdbx_description
1 polymer ?
#
loop_
_entity_poly.entity_id
_entity_poly.type
_entity_poly.pdbx_seq_one_letter_code
_entity_poly.pdbx_strand_id
1 'polypeptide(L)'
;ELFTYKTENIYKVSIVPGVYFYGPKAFNGVINFTTKNTDYVTSANGSYILKTEIQRPQNKIIAFKEDYTDKSKYERIPDFRYQLLWQPELTLENKENTISFFTSDVSGKYEVNLEGFTNEGTPVSLKETFEVKDSTVN
;
A
#
# COMPACT_ATOMS: atom_id res chain seq x y z
N GLU A 1 23.40 -11.16 28.46
CA GLU A 1 22.11 -10.52 28.16
C GLU A 1 20.92 -11.37 28.64
N LEU A 2 20.78 -12.62 28.20
CA LEU A 2 19.61 -13.44 28.56
C LEU A 2 19.43 -13.67 30.07
N PHE A 3 20.50 -14.03 30.79
CA PHE A 3 20.44 -14.28 32.24
C PHE A 3 20.09 -13.04 33.08
N THR A 4 20.26 -11.84 32.51
CA THR A 4 19.94 -10.57 33.15
C THR A 4 18.59 -10.00 32.68
N TYR A 5 17.96 -10.63 31.68
CA TYR A 5 16.69 -10.18 31.13
C TYR A 5 15.54 -10.58 32.04
N LYS A 6 14.62 -9.66 32.31
CA LYS A 6 13.47 -9.91 33.18
C LYS A 6 12.53 -10.93 32.53
N THR A 7 12.37 -12.09 33.16
CA THR A 7 11.52 -13.19 32.66
C THR A 7 10.05 -12.76 32.52
N GLU A 8 9.58 -11.80 33.31
CA GLU A 8 8.22 -11.25 33.24
C GLU A 8 7.84 -10.68 31.87
N ASN A 9 8.83 -10.26 31.07
CA ASN A 9 8.64 -9.70 29.74
C ASN A 9 8.62 -10.76 28.64
N ILE A 10 8.96 -12.02 28.96
CA ILE A 10 8.96 -13.12 28.00
C ILE A 10 7.52 -13.58 27.81
N TYR A 11 7.09 -13.61 26.54
CA TYR A 11 5.79 -14.12 26.13
C TYR A 11 5.85 -15.60 25.75
N LYS A 12 6.88 -16.00 24.98
CA LYS A 12 6.99 -17.35 24.45
C LYS A 12 8.45 -17.77 24.33
N VAL A 13 8.71 -19.04 24.63
CA VAL A 13 9.98 -19.72 24.32
C VAL A 13 9.68 -20.82 23.30
N SER A 14 10.45 -20.90 22.24
CA SER A 14 10.31 -21.93 21.19
C SER A 14 11.65 -22.55 20.89
N ILE A 15 11.66 -23.86 20.66
CA ILE A 15 12.88 -24.63 20.43
C ILE A 15 12.76 -25.30 19.06
N VAL A 16 13.79 -25.13 18.24
CA VAL A 16 13.96 -25.86 16.99
C VAL A 16 15.14 -26.81 17.20
N PRO A 17 14.90 -28.11 17.46
CA PRO A 17 15.97 -29.08 17.59
C PRO A 17 16.54 -29.45 16.22
N GLY A 18 17.83 -29.77 16.17
CA GLY A 18 18.54 -30.14 14.93
C GLY A 18 19.12 -28.95 14.17
N VAL A 19 19.72 -29.23 13.00
CA VAL A 19 20.50 -28.22 12.27
C VAL A 19 19.58 -27.11 11.73
N TYR A 20 19.88 -25.87 12.12
CA TYR A 20 19.23 -24.65 11.65
C TYR A 20 20.23 -23.76 10.93
N PHE A 21 19.93 -23.39 9.69
CA PHE A 21 20.76 -22.49 8.89
C PHE A 21 20.30 -21.05 9.06
N TYR A 22 21.20 -20.17 9.50
CA TYR A 22 20.98 -18.72 9.56
C TYR A 22 22.02 -18.02 8.70
N GLY A 23 21.60 -17.60 7.50
CA GLY A 23 22.51 -17.13 6.46
C GLY A 23 23.53 -18.22 6.10
N PRO A 24 24.84 -17.91 6.02
CA PRO A 24 25.87 -18.89 5.68
C PRO A 24 26.29 -19.80 6.86
N LYS A 25 25.69 -19.64 8.05
CA LYS A 25 26.10 -20.37 9.26
C LYS A 25 25.08 -21.44 9.63
N ALA A 26 25.57 -22.60 10.05
CA ALA A 26 24.77 -23.71 10.58
C ALA A 26 24.88 -23.77 12.10
N PHE A 27 23.75 -23.91 12.79
CA PHE A 27 23.64 -24.06 14.23
C PHE A 27 22.97 -25.38 14.57
N ASN A 28 23.47 -26.11 15.58
CA ASN A 28 22.83 -27.35 16.03
C ASN A 28 21.73 -27.05 17.06
N GLY A 29 20.61 -26.55 16.55
CA GLY A 29 19.45 -26.16 17.33
C GLY A 29 19.39 -24.66 17.62
N VAL A 30 18.17 -24.15 17.76
CA VAL A 30 17.90 -22.75 18.08
C VAL A 30 16.87 -22.66 19.20
N ILE A 31 17.12 -21.75 20.13
CA ILE A 31 16.15 -21.34 21.15
C ILE A 31 15.74 -19.90 20.82
N ASN A 32 14.44 -19.70 20.59
CA ASN A 32 13.86 -18.42 20.25
C ASN A 32 13.02 -17.89 21.42
N PHE A 33 13.31 -16.68 21.87
CA PHE A 33 12.56 -15.98 22.91
C PHE A 33 11.77 -14.84 22.29
N THR A 34 10.45 -14.82 22.49
CA THR A 34 9.56 -13.74 22.05
C THR A 34 9.16 -12.89 23.26
N THR A 35 9.39 -11.58 23.21
CA THR A 35 8.93 -10.64 24.26
C THR A 35 7.47 -10.25 24.01
N LYS A 36 6.75 -9.86 25.07
CA LYS A 36 5.33 -9.47 24.99
C LYS A 36 5.09 -8.31 24.01
N ASN A 37 6.01 -7.36 23.96
CA ASN A 37 5.89 -6.16 23.13
C ASN A 37 6.73 -6.23 21.85
N THR A 38 7.43 -7.34 21.59
CA THR A 38 8.34 -7.51 20.43
C THR A 38 9.44 -6.44 20.31
N ASP A 39 9.89 -5.94 21.45
CA ASP A 39 10.74 -4.77 21.63
C ASP A 39 12.13 -5.09 22.21
N TYR A 40 12.61 -6.33 22.07
CA TYR A 40 13.95 -6.68 22.56
C TYR A 40 15.04 -5.85 21.87
N VAL A 41 15.83 -5.14 22.66
CA VAL A 41 17.02 -4.41 22.20
C VAL A 41 18.26 -5.04 22.83
N THR A 42 19.24 -5.40 22.00
CA THR A 42 20.51 -5.94 22.50
C THR A 42 21.28 -4.88 23.29
N SER A 43 21.95 -5.30 24.37
CA SER A 43 22.87 -4.45 25.12
C SER A 43 24.28 -4.39 24.50
N ALA A 44 24.50 -5.12 23.39
CA ALA A 44 25.75 -5.08 22.64
C ALA A 44 26.01 -3.66 22.12
N ASN A 45 27.21 -3.16 22.41
CA ASN A 45 27.69 -1.85 21.98
C ASN A 45 29.07 -2.02 21.35
N GLY A 46 29.34 -1.28 20.28
CA GLY A 46 30.62 -1.31 19.57
C GLY A 46 30.54 -0.45 18.32
N SER A 47 31.66 0.16 17.92
CA SER A 47 31.75 0.98 16.70
C SER A 47 31.44 0.21 15.42
N TYR A 48 31.49 -1.12 15.48
CA TYR A 48 31.14 -2.04 14.40
C TYR A 48 29.63 -2.37 14.32
N ILE A 49 28.82 -1.90 15.27
CA ILE A 49 27.37 -2.13 15.29
C ILE A 49 26.66 -0.93 14.66
N LEU A 50 26.15 -1.11 13.45
CA LEU A 50 25.35 -0.10 12.77
C LEU A 50 23.92 -0.10 13.33
N LYS A 51 23.57 0.92 14.12
CA LYS A 51 22.19 1.20 14.55
C LYS A 51 21.59 2.22 13.59
N THR A 52 20.98 1.75 12.51
CA THR A 52 20.30 2.61 11.54
C THR A 52 18.83 2.24 11.44
N GLU A 53 17.98 3.23 11.20
CA GLU A 53 16.59 2.98 10.82
C GLU A 53 16.56 2.51 9.37
N ILE A 54 16.11 1.28 9.16
CA ILE A 54 15.89 0.76 7.82
C ILE A 54 14.54 1.30 7.34
N GLN A 55 14.60 2.24 6.40
CA GLN A 55 13.42 2.70 5.68
C GLN A 55 12.80 1.51 4.96
N ARG A 56 11.58 1.13 5.36
CA ARG A 56 10.85 0.06 4.69
C ARG A 56 10.22 0.62 3.41
N PRO A 57 10.19 -0.16 2.32
CA PRO A 57 9.37 0.19 1.16
C PRO A 57 7.94 0.47 1.63
N GLN A 58 7.37 1.57 1.15
CA GLN A 58 5.95 1.84 1.36
C GLN A 58 5.14 0.81 0.57
N ASN A 59 4.03 0.36 1.17
CA ASN A 59 3.10 -0.50 0.44
C ASN A 59 2.57 0.26 -0.78
N LYS A 60 2.44 -0.44 -1.92
CA LYS A 60 1.80 0.14 -3.10
C LYS A 60 0.35 0.47 -2.74
N ILE A 61 -0.04 1.74 -2.88
CA ILE A 61 -1.43 2.16 -2.71
C ILE A 61 -2.20 1.67 -3.93
N ILE A 62 -3.21 0.83 -3.71
CA ILE A 62 -4.17 0.45 -4.74
C ILE A 62 -5.27 1.50 -4.72
N ALA A 63 -5.36 2.29 -5.79
CA ALA A 63 -6.41 3.30 -5.91
C ALA A 63 -7.79 2.63 -5.98
N PHE A 64 -8.75 3.23 -5.29
CA PHE A 64 -10.13 2.76 -5.32
C PHE A 64 -10.73 2.96 -6.71
N LYS A 65 -11.28 1.88 -7.28
CA LYS A 65 -11.99 1.89 -8.57
C LYS A 65 -13.30 1.16 -8.40
N GLU A 66 -14.39 1.88 -8.64
CA GLU A 66 -15.73 1.32 -8.52
C GLU A 66 -16.13 0.57 -9.78
N ASP A 67 -16.95 -0.47 -9.60
CA ASP A 67 -17.50 -1.28 -10.68
C ASP A 67 -19.00 -1.48 -10.49
N TYR A 68 -19.79 -0.72 -11.25
CA TYR A 68 -21.25 -0.79 -11.26
C TYR A 68 -21.80 -1.68 -12.38
N THR A 69 -21.00 -2.61 -12.91
CA THR A 69 -21.47 -3.56 -13.94
C THR A 69 -22.63 -4.42 -13.42
N ASP A 70 -22.60 -4.82 -12.14
CA ASP A 70 -23.72 -5.50 -11.47
C ASP A 70 -24.65 -4.48 -10.80
N LYS A 71 -25.66 -4.03 -11.53
CA LYS A 71 -26.63 -3.06 -11.04
C LYS A 71 -27.44 -3.57 -9.84
N SER A 72 -27.72 -4.87 -9.76
CA SER A 72 -28.59 -5.43 -8.72
C SER A 72 -28.00 -5.31 -7.31
N LYS A 73 -26.66 -5.33 -7.22
CA LYS A 73 -25.93 -5.20 -5.97
C LYS A 73 -25.92 -3.77 -5.44
N TYR A 74 -25.87 -2.77 -6.32
CA TYR A 74 -25.61 -1.37 -5.96
C TYR A 74 -26.83 -0.45 -6.10
N GLU A 75 -27.95 -0.92 -6.67
CA GLU A 75 -29.17 -0.13 -6.90
C GLU A 75 -29.69 0.63 -5.65
N ARG A 76 -29.43 0.10 -4.45
CA ARG A 76 -29.89 0.69 -3.18
C ARG A 76 -28.77 1.29 -2.33
N ILE A 77 -27.56 1.41 -2.88
CA ILE A 77 -26.39 1.96 -2.18
C ILE A 77 -26.00 3.26 -2.88
N PRO A 78 -26.27 4.42 -2.26
CA PRO A 78 -25.93 5.71 -2.87
C PRO A 78 -24.41 5.94 -2.92
N ASP A 79 -23.91 6.47 -4.03
CA ASP A 79 -22.51 6.84 -4.26
C ASP A 79 -22.28 8.35 -4.13
N PHE A 80 -21.60 8.76 -3.07
CA PHE A 80 -21.25 10.17 -2.79
C PHE A 80 -19.79 10.54 -3.11
N ARG A 81 -19.09 9.75 -3.95
CA ARG A 81 -17.69 10.03 -4.28
C ARG A 81 -17.53 11.29 -5.13
N TYR A 82 -16.63 12.18 -4.72
CA TYR A 82 -16.18 13.29 -5.56
C TYR A 82 -15.01 12.92 -6.48
N GLN A 83 -14.18 11.96 -6.06
CA GLN A 83 -13.11 11.40 -6.90
C GLN A 83 -13.65 10.20 -7.67
N LEU A 84 -13.87 10.37 -8.98
CA LEU A 84 -14.44 9.31 -9.83
C LEU A 84 -13.38 8.30 -10.29
N LEU A 85 -12.16 8.77 -10.56
CA LEU A 85 -11.02 7.97 -10.97
C LEU A 85 -9.72 8.58 -10.44
N TRP A 86 -8.87 7.78 -9.80
CA TRP A 86 -7.50 8.16 -9.48
C TRP A 86 -6.55 7.09 -10.04
N GLN A 87 -5.79 7.44 -11.08
CA GLN A 87 -4.83 6.53 -11.71
C GLN A 87 -3.49 7.25 -11.92
N PRO A 88 -2.57 7.19 -10.92
CA PRO A 88 -1.30 7.90 -10.97
C PRO A 88 -0.28 7.24 -11.91
N GLU A 89 -0.45 5.95 -12.18
CA GLU A 89 0.38 5.19 -13.12
C GLU A 89 -0.46 4.90 -14.37
N LEU A 90 -0.21 5.65 -15.43
CA LEU A 90 -0.88 5.51 -16.72
C LEU A 90 0.16 5.64 -17.85
N THR A 91 0.25 4.61 -18.69
CA THR A 91 1.09 4.62 -19.89
C THR A 91 0.18 4.71 -21.12
N LEU A 92 0.44 5.68 -21.99
CA LEU A 92 -0.30 5.89 -23.24
C LEU A 92 0.55 5.39 -24.41
N GLU A 93 0.42 4.11 -24.75
CA GLU A 93 1.27 3.46 -25.76
C GLU A 93 0.77 3.68 -27.19
N ASN A 94 -0.55 3.81 -27.36
CA ASN A 94 -1.17 3.98 -28.66
C ASN A 94 -1.45 5.45 -28.97
N LYS A 95 -1.70 5.75 -30.24
CA LYS A 95 -2.17 7.09 -30.66
C LYS A 95 -3.51 7.46 -30.01
N GLU A 96 -4.37 6.47 -29.81
CA GLU A 96 -5.65 6.60 -29.11
C GLU A 96 -5.70 5.54 -28.00
N ASN A 97 -5.96 5.98 -26.76
CA ASN A 97 -6.13 5.10 -25.61
C ASN A 97 -7.46 5.43 -24.94
N THR A 98 -8.23 4.40 -24.60
CA THR A 98 -9.53 4.55 -23.96
C THR A 98 -9.39 4.31 -22.46
N ILE A 99 -9.90 5.25 -21.67
CA ILE A 99 -9.98 5.15 -20.21
C ILE A 99 -11.45 5.17 -19.82
N SER A 100 -11.89 4.12 -19.13
CA SER A 100 -13.28 3.97 -18.70
C SER A 100 -13.39 3.90 -17.18
N PHE A 101 -14.37 4.62 -16.64
CA PHE A 101 -14.70 4.69 -15.22
C PHE A 101 -16.21 4.93 -15.06
N PHE A 102 -16.72 4.69 -13.86
CA PHE A 102 -18.10 4.99 -13.50
C PHE A 102 -18.20 6.31 -12.73
N THR A 103 -19.27 7.06 -12.97
CA THR A 103 -19.62 8.27 -12.23
C THR A 103 -20.28 7.92 -10.89
N SER A 104 -20.30 8.88 -9.98
CA SER A 104 -21.10 8.83 -8.74
C SER A 104 -22.52 9.32 -8.95
N ASP A 105 -23.37 9.22 -7.93
CA ASP A 105 -24.72 9.77 -7.93
C ASP A 105 -24.74 11.29 -7.70
N VAL A 106 -23.61 11.87 -7.31
CA VAL A 106 -23.47 13.32 -7.14
C VAL A 106 -23.47 14.01 -8.51
N SER A 107 -24.48 14.85 -8.73
CA SER A 107 -24.53 15.72 -9.91
C SER A 107 -23.60 16.91 -9.75
N GLY A 108 -23.04 17.37 -10.87
CA GLY A 108 -22.13 18.51 -10.88
C GLY A 108 -21.16 18.51 -12.04
N LYS A 109 -20.31 19.54 -12.04
CA LYS A 109 -19.23 19.69 -13.00
C LYS A 109 -17.96 19.05 -12.44
N TYR A 110 -17.41 18.08 -13.16
CA TYR A 110 -16.18 17.37 -12.82
C TYR A 110 -15.04 17.81 -13.75
N GLU A 111 -13.81 17.74 -13.25
CA GLU A 111 -12.57 17.99 -14.00
C GLU A 111 -11.85 16.67 -14.24
N VAL A 112 -11.42 16.44 -15.48
CA VAL A 112 -10.40 15.46 -15.84
C VAL A 112 -9.08 16.21 -15.88
N ASN A 113 -8.15 15.85 -14.99
CA ASN A 113 -6.78 16.36 -15.00
C ASN A 113 -5.83 15.22 -15.37
N LEU A 114 -5.05 15.40 -16.43
CA LEU A 114 -4.02 14.47 -16.88
C LEU A 114 -2.68 15.20 -16.91
N GLU A 115 -1.73 14.70 -16.12
CA GLU A 115 -0.38 15.25 -16.01
C GLU A 115 0.64 14.14 -16.20
N GLY A 116 1.76 14.44 -16.87
CA GLY A 116 2.80 13.45 -17.12
C GLY A 116 3.98 14.01 -17.91
N PHE A 117 4.79 13.09 -18.44
CA PHE A 117 5.96 13.40 -19.24
C PHE A 117 5.97 12.59 -20.53
N THR A 118 6.46 13.17 -21.62
CA THR A 118 6.76 12.43 -22.86
C THR A 118 7.98 11.53 -22.68
N ASN A 119 8.26 10.67 -23.66
CA ASN A 119 9.46 9.82 -23.67
C ASN A 119 10.76 10.64 -23.64
N GLU A 120 10.73 11.87 -24.14
CA GLU A 120 11.83 12.84 -24.13
C GLU A 120 11.91 13.63 -22.81
N GLY A 121 11.03 13.36 -21.84
CA GLY A 121 10.99 14.04 -20.55
C GLY A 121 10.32 15.42 -20.59
N THR A 122 9.56 15.73 -21.63
CA THR A 122 8.83 17.01 -21.71
C THR A 122 7.54 16.93 -20.89
N PRO A 123 7.28 17.86 -19.95
CA PRO A 123 6.05 17.84 -19.15
C PRO A 123 4.82 18.15 -20.01
N VAL A 124 3.72 17.44 -19.75
CA VAL A 124 2.43 17.61 -20.42
C VAL A 124 1.34 17.72 -19.34
N SER A 125 0.40 18.65 -19.55
CA SER A 125 -0.80 18.81 -18.70
C SER A 125 -2.01 19.08 -19.58
N LEU A 126 -3.11 18.40 -19.29
CA LEU A 126 -4.41 18.55 -19.94
C LEU A 126 -5.49 18.64 -18.87
N LYS A 127 -6.39 19.61 -19.03
CA LYS A 127 -7.58 19.75 -18.19
C LYS A 127 -8.81 19.84 -19.07
N GLU A 128 -9.77 18.98 -18.78
CA GLU A 128 -11.07 18.97 -19.44
C GLU A 128 -12.18 18.89 -18.40
N THR A 129 -13.37 19.32 -18.76
CA THR A 129 -14.51 19.28 -17.83
C THR A 129 -15.72 18.63 -18.46
N PHE A 130 -16.47 17.89 -17.65
CA PHE A 130 -17.72 17.27 -18.05
C PHE A 130 -18.76 17.42 -16.94
N GLU A 131 -20.03 17.23 -17.29
CA GLU A 131 -21.15 17.40 -16.38
C GLU A 131 -21.82 16.04 -16.13
N VAL A 132 -21.99 15.70 -14.85
CA VAL A 132 -22.81 14.57 -14.41
C VAL A 132 -24.16 15.13 -14.02
N LYS A 133 -25.22 14.63 -14.67
CA LYS A 133 -26.61 15.04 -14.43
C LYS A 133 -27.37 13.93 -13.74
N ASP A 134 -28.25 14.31 -12.83
CA ASP A 134 -29.18 13.39 -12.22
C ASP A 134 -30.15 12.87 -13.29
N SER A 135 -30.33 11.55 -13.33
CA SER A 135 -31.21 10.88 -14.29
C SER A 135 -32.70 11.11 -13.99
N THR A 136 -33.03 11.67 -12.82
CA THR A 136 -34.41 11.92 -12.37
C THR A 136 -34.98 13.28 -12.79
N VAL A 137 -34.17 14.17 -13.37
CA VAL A 137 -34.60 15.51 -13.82
C VAL A 137 -34.71 15.53 -15.36
N ASN A 138 -35.88 15.15 -15.87
CA ASN A 138 -36.36 15.49 -17.22
C ASN A 138 -37.60 16.38 -17.10
#